data_AF-A0A2E1BL80-F1
#
_entry.id   AF-A0A2E1BL80-F1
#
_cell.length_a   1.000
_cell.length_b   1.000
_cell.length_c   1.000
_cell.angle_alpha   90.00
_cell.angle_beta   90.00
_cell.angle_gamma   90.00
#
_symmetry.space_group_name_H-M   'P 1'
#
loop_
_entity.id
_entity.type
_entity.pdbx_description
1 polymer ?
#
loop_
_entity_poly.entity_id
_entity_poly.type
_entity_poly.pdbx_seq_one_letter_code
_entity_poly.pdbx_strand_id
1 'polypeptide(L)'
;MAKELKMDDIDHKILDMLVENTRIPYTDIAKKLYISAGTVHIRVKKMEEIGIIQGSSLIVDWKKLGYTFTAYVGLLINNTSQIKFILERLKQIPNVTVAHVTSGRFNIYCKIRSRSTTHAKNIIFSIDEIDGVYRSESMISLEESISDKQRLMHSIFTDKNQSNF
;
A
#
# COMPACT_ATOMS: atom_id res chain seq x y z
N MET A 1 -6.89 19.96 3.34
CA MET A 1 -7.20 19.67 1.93
C MET A 1 -5.89 19.73 1.18
N ALA A 2 -5.42 18.62 0.60
CA ALA A 2 -4.21 18.65 -0.23
C ALA A 2 -4.53 19.48 -1.47
N LYS A 3 -3.73 20.53 -1.69
CA LYS A 3 -3.79 21.33 -2.91
C LYS A 3 -3.50 20.38 -4.07
N GLU A 4 -4.51 20.07 -4.88
CA GLU A 4 -4.33 19.32 -6.13
C GLU A 4 -3.33 20.09 -7.00
N LEU A 5 -2.07 19.66 -6.94
CA LEU A 5 -1.05 20.20 -7.82
C LEU A 5 -1.24 19.47 -9.14
N LYS A 6 -1.61 20.24 -10.16
CA LYS A 6 -1.89 19.75 -11.50
C LYS A 6 -0.59 19.18 -12.09
N MET A 7 -0.36 17.88 -11.89
CA MET A 7 0.66 17.13 -12.63
C MET A 7 0.36 17.26 -14.11
N ASP A 8 1.36 17.68 -14.87
CA ASP A 8 1.25 17.74 -16.32
C ASP A 8 1.49 16.36 -16.96
N ASP A 9 1.28 16.26 -18.26
CA ASP A 9 1.37 14.98 -18.98
C ASP A 9 2.78 14.40 -18.97
N ILE A 10 3.82 15.23 -18.79
CA ILE A 10 5.20 14.76 -18.65
C ILE A 10 5.37 14.08 -17.30
N ASP A 11 4.86 14.68 -16.21
CA ASP A 11 4.89 14.06 -14.89
C ASP A 11 4.17 12.70 -14.87
N HIS A 12 3.01 12.60 -15.53
CA HIS A 12 2.27 11.34 -15.66
C HIS A 12 3.07 10.27 -16.41
N LYS A 13 3.67 10.62 -17.55
CA LYS A 13 4.49 9.68 -18.33
C LYS A 13 5.74 9.24 -17.57
N ILE A 14 6.41 10.14 -16.85
CA ILE A 14 7.53 9.79 -15.98
C ILE A 14 7.08 8.78 -14.92
N LEU A 15 5.94 9.03 -14.28
CA LEU A 15 5.42 8.17 -13.22
C LEU A 15 5.02 6.79 -13.75
N ASP A 16 4.37 6.71 -14.90
CA ASP A 16 3.99 5.45 -15.57
C ASP A 16 5.21 4.57 -15.86
N MET A 17 6.28 5.19 -16.41
CA MET A 17 7.54 4.49 -16.69
C MET A 17 8.27 4.02 -15.42
N LEU A 18 8.21 4.80 -14.34
CA LEU A 18 8.80 4.43 -13.06
C LEU A 18 7.99 3.34 -12.32
N VAL A 19 6.67 3.33 -12.48
CA VAL A 19 5.79 2.28 -11.94
C VAL A 19 6.08 0.94 -12.60
N GLU A 20 6.28 0.93 -13.92
CA GLU A 20 6.66 -0.26 -14.68
C GLU A 20 8.06 -0.75 -14.29
N ASN A 21 9.04 0.18 -14.21
CA ASN A 21 10.40 -0.15 -13.81
C ASN A 21 11.04 0.97 -12.99
N THR A 22 11.05 0.79 -11.67
CA THR A 22 11.65 1.77 -10.73
C THR A 22 13.15 1.97 -10.90
N ARG A 23 13.84 1.10 -11.65
CA ARG A 23 15.28 1.16 -11.91
C ARG A 23 15.63 1.76 -13.27
N ILE A 24 14.64 2.21 -14.05
CA ILE A 24 14.90 2.81 -15.36
C ILE A 24 15.76 4.07 -15.20
N PRO A 25 16.91 4.17 -15.91
CA PRO A 25 17.75 5.36 -15.84
C PRO A 25 17.01 6.61 -16.31
N TYR A 26 17.20 7.73 -15.62
CA TYR A 26 16.59 9.01 -16.02
C TYR A 26 17.02 9.45 -17.42
N THR A 27 18.20 9.02 -17.89
CA THR A 27 18.66 9.24 -19.27
C THR A 27 17.77 8.55 -20.29
N ASP A 28 17.21 7.39 -19.97
CA ASP A 28 16.35 6.64 -20.89
C ASP A 28 14.91 7.15 -20.85
N ILE A 29 14.44 7.59 -19.68
CA ILE A 29 13.20 8.37 -19.57
C ILE A 29 13.30 9.65 -20.42
N ALA A 30 14.39 10.38 -20.26
CA ALA A 30 14.65 11.63 -20.96
C ALA A 30 14.64 11.46 -22.49
N LYS A 31 15.29 10.41 -23.01
CA LYS A 31 15.27 10.07 -24.44
C LYS A 31 13.85 9.79 -24.95
N LYS A 32 13.06 8.99 -24.22
CA LYS A 32 11.68 8.64 -24.61
C LYS A 32 10.74 9.84 -24.60
N LEU A 33 10.97 10.81 -23.72
CA LEU A 33 10.13 12.00 -23.57
C LEU A 33 10.68 13.25 -24.27
N TYR A 34 11.80 13.14 -24.99
CA TYR A 34 12.47 14.25 -25.67
C TYR A 34 12.78 15.44 -24.76
N ILE A 35 13.23 15.17 -23.53
CA ILE A 35 13.64 16.18 -22.54
C ILE A 35 15.03 15.88 -21.99
N SER A 36 15.60 16.77 -21.17
CA SER A 36 16.88 16.51 -20.52
C SER A 36 16.73 15.58 -19.31
N ALA A 37 17.78 14.79 -19.01
CA ALA A 37 17.83 14.00 -17.78
C ALA A 37 17.73 14.86 -16.51
N GLY A 38 18.25 16.10 -16.55
CA GLY A 38 18.09 17.08 -15.47
C GLY A 38 16.63 17.47 -15.24
N THR A 39 15.86 17.63 -16.32
CA THR A 39 14.41 17.90 -16.25
C THR A 39 13.65 16.74 -15.61
N VAL A 40 13.96 15.48 -15.97
CA VAL A 40 13.38 14.29 -15.34
C VAL A 40 13.71 14.28 -13.84
N HIS A 41 14.98 14.51 -13.48
CA HIS A 41 15.41 14.54 -12.07
C HIS A 41 14.64 15.56 -11.24
N ILE A 42 14.50 16.80 -11.73
CA ILE A 42 13.77 17.87 -11.04
C ILE A 42 12.29 17.48 -10.84
N ARG A 43 11.66 16.90 -11.86
CA ARG A 43 10.25 16.50 -11.80
C ARG A 43 10.02 15.35 -10.81
N VAL A 44 10.86 14.32 -10.83
CA VAL A 44 10.77 13.22 -9.85
C VAL A 44 10.99 13.73 -8.44
N LYS A 45 12.03 14.54 -8.21
CA LYS A 45 12.31 15.12 -6.90
C LYS A 45 11.13 15.96 -6.40
N LYS A 46 10.52 16.77 -7.27
CA LYS A 46 9.32 17.53 -6.92
C LYS A 46 8.15 16.61 -6.54
N MET A 47 7.92 15.52 -7.26
CA MET A 47 6.88 14.53 -6.93
C MET A 47 7.15 13.80 -5.60
N GLU A 48 8.42 13.58 -5.24
CA GLU A 48 8.84 13.07 -3.93
C GLU A 48 8.57 14.08 -2.81
N GLU A 49 9.00 15.34 -3.00
CA GLU A 49 8.83 16.43 -2.03
C GLU A 49 7.36 16.69 -1.67
N ILE A 50 6.45 16.54 -2.64
CA ILE A 50 5.00 16.71 -2.42
C ILE A 50 4.29 15.42 -2.01
N GLY A 51 5.01 14.30 -1.88
CA GLY A 51 4.48 13.04 -1.36
C GLY A 51 3.65 12.20 -2.34
N ILE A 52 3.70 12.49 -3.64
CA ILE A 52 3.13 11.61 -4.69
C ILE A 52 3.99 10.35 -4.81
N ILE A 53 5.31 10.52 -4.87
CA ILE A 53 6.25 9.42 -4.76
C ILE A 53 6.69 9.32 -3.30
N GLN A 54 6.20 8.30 -2.59
CA GLN A 54 6.54 8.08 -1.19
C GLN A 54 7.77 7.16 -1.00
N GLY A 55 8.17 6.48 -2.08
CA GLY A 55 9.32 5.58 -2.11
C GLY A 55 9.17 4.50 -3.16
N SER A 56 10.19 3.66 -3.28
CA SER A 56 10.18 2.45 -4.11
C SER A 56 10.16 1.22 -3.21
N SER A 57 9.40 0.19 -3.62
CA SER A 57 9.34 -1.08 -2.89
C SER A 57 9.46 -2.26 -3.85
N LEU A 58 10.00 -3.37 -3.34
CA LEU A 58 10.05 -4.61 -4.09
C LEU A 58 8.70 -5.31 -4.03
N ILE A 59 8.29 -5.88 -5.15
CA ILE A 59 7.19 -6.86 -5.18
C ILE A 59 7.80 -8.21 -4.83
N VAL A 60 7.29 -8.80 -3.75
CA VAL A 60 7.83 -10.02 -3.16
C VAL A 60 6.79 -11.13 -3.24
N ASP A 61 7.22 -12.31 -3.69
CA ASP A 61 6.42 -13.52 -3.59
C ASP A 61 6.49 -14.09 -2.16
N TRP A 62 5.48 -13.75 -1.37
CA TRP A 62 5.38 -14.19 0.02
C TRP A 62 5.28 -15.71 0.17
N LYS A 63 4.68 -16.41 -0.81
CA LYS A 63 4.57 -17.87 -0.78
C LYS A 63 5.96 -18.52 -0.88
N LYS A 64 6.83 -18.00 -1.76
CA LYS A 64 8.22 -18.45 -1.87
C LYS A 64 9.06 -18.14 -0.64
N LEU A 65 8.69 -17.14 0.15
CA LEU A 65 9.29 -16.85 1.46
C LEU A 65 8.67 -17.66 2.61
N GLY A 66 7.79 -18.63 2.31
CA GLY A 66 7.14 -19.49 3.28
C GLY A 66 5.92 -18.88 3.98
N TYR A 67 5.48 -17.69 3.59
CA TYR A 67 4.25 -17.05 4.09
C TYR A 67 3.07 -17.40 3.20
N THR A 68 2.64 -18.65 3.29
CA THR A 68 1.59 -19.23 2.43
C THR A 68 0.18 -18.97 2.95
N PHE A 69 0.04 -18.48 4.18
CA PHE A 69 -1.24 -18.26 4.83
C PHE A 69 -1.52 -16.77 4.99
N THR A 70 -2.70 -16.34 4.59
CA THR A 70 -3.18 -14.96 4.76
C THR A 70 -4.51 -14.99 5.48
N ALA A 71 -4.67 -14.12 6.46
CA ALA A 71 -5.95 -13.93 7.13
C ALA A 71 -6.23 -12.44 7.30
N TYR A 72 -7.50 -12.13 7.40
CA TYR A 72 -7.99 -10.81 7.77
C TYR A 72 -8.50 -10.88 9.20
N VAL A 73 -8.28 -9.81 9.96
CA VAL A 73 -8.67 -9.74 11.37
C VAL A 73 -9.39 -8.42 11.59
N GLY A 74 -10.68 -8.48 11.88
CA GLY A 74 -11.49 -7.35 12.31
C GLY A 74 -11.40 -7.21 13.83
N LEU A 75 -11.11 -6.01 14.31
CA LEU A 75 -10.98 -5.69 15.73
C LEU A 75 -12.12 -4.76 16.17
N LEU A 76 -12.79 -5.16 17.25
CA LEU A 76 -13.69 -4.33 18.03
C LEU A 76 -12.92 -3.77 19.23
N ILE A 77 -13.06 -2.47 19.45
CA ILE A 77 -12.30 -1.73 20.45
C ILE A 77 -13.29 -1.10 21.44
N ASN A 78 -13.00 -1.20 22.73
CA ASN A 78 -13.88 -0.68 23.79
C ASN A 78 -13.99 0.84 23.79
N ASN A 79 -12.88 1.54 23.52
CA ASN A 79 -12.82 2.99 23.52
C ASN A 79 -12.07 3.50 22.30
N THR A 80 -12.75 4.29 21.47
CA THR A 80 -12.22 4.86 20.23
C THR A 80 -10.97 5.72 20.46
N SER A 81 -10.78 6.30 21.66
CA SER A 81 -9.57 7.05 22.00
C SER A 81 -8.29 6.21 21.99
N GLN A 82 -8.42 4.89 22.16
CA GLN A 82 -7.29 3.95 22.18
C GLN A 82 -6.84 3.48 20.80
N ILE A 83 -7.58 3.81 19.72
CA ILE A 83 -7.25 3.38 18.34
C ILE A 83 -5.80 3.72 17.99
N LYS A 84 -5.34 4.93 18.31
CA LYS A 84 -3.96 5.35 18.01
C LYS A 84 -2.94 4.48 18.73
N PHE A 85 -3.17 4.18 20.01
CA PHE A 85 -2.30 3.31 20.80
C PHE A 85 -2.28 1.89 20.22
N ILE A 86 -3.44 1.31 19.92
CA ILE A 86 -3.57 -0.03 19.35
C ILE A 86 -2.85 -0.11 18.00
N LEU A 87 -2.97 0.91 17.13
CA LEU A 87 -2.25 0.95 15.86
C LEU A 87 -0.73 0.96 16.06
N GLU A 88 -0.20 1.68 17.04
CA GLU A 88 1.24 1.63 17.36
C GLU A 88 1.68 0.25 17.87
N ARG A 89 0.83 -0.45 18.64
CA ARG A 89 1.09 -1.82 19.07
C ARG A 89 1.04 -2.80 17.89
N LEU A 90 0.08 -2.66 17.00
CA LEU A 90 -0.05 -3.48 15.78
C LEU A 90 1.17 -3.33 14.86
N LYS A 91 1.74 -2.12 14.72
CA LYS A 91 2.97 -1.91 13.95
C LYS A 91 4.17 -2.71 14.46
N GLN A 92 4.17 -3.09 15.74
CA GLN A 92 5.24 -3.91 16.33
C GLN A 92 5.09 -5.40 16.01
N ILE A 93 3.97 -5.82 15.42
CA ILE A 93 3.72 -7.19 14.98
C ILE A 93 4.00 -7.25 13.47
N PRO A 94 5.17 -7.73 13.02
CA PRO A 94 5.58 -7.63 11.61
C PRO A 94 4.64 -8.37 10.64
N ASN A 95 3.91 -9.35 11.17
CA ASN A 95 2.94 -10.12 10.42
C ASN A 95 1.67 -9.34 10.08
N VAL A 96 1.39 -8.22 10.77
CA VAL A 96 0.31 -7.29 10.42
C VAL A 96 0.81 -6.39 9.30
N THR A 97 0.46 -6.76 8.07
CA THR A 97 0.98 -6.10 6.86
C THR A 97 0.13 -4.93 6.38
N VAL A 98 -1.12 -4.86 6.83
CA VAL A 98 -2.05 -3.77 6.56
C VAL A 98 -2.97 -3.63 7.77
N ALA A 99 -3.30 -2.40 8.16
CA ALA A 99 -4.35 -2.09 9.12
C ALA A 99 -5.09 -0.83 8.68
N HIS A 100 -6.41 -0.87 8.70
CA HIS A 100 -7.29 0.25 8.37
C HIS A 100 -8.19 0.57 9.54
N VAL A 101 -8.40 1.85 9.82
CA VAL A 101 -9.53 2.28 10.65
C VAL A 101 -10.76 2.30 9.76
N THR A 102 -11.83 1.64 10.18
CA THR A 102 -13.05 1.45 9.37
C THR A 102 -14.28 1.97 10.08
N SER A 103 -15.25 2.48 9.32
CA SER A 103 -16.56 2.92 9.83
C SER A 103 -17.57 1.77 10.00
N GLY A 104 -17.26 0.58 9.47
CA GLY A 104 -18.15 -0.58 9.47
C GLY A 104 -18.19 -1.32 10.81
N ARG A 105 -18.50 -2.62 10.74
CA ARG A 105 -18.65 -3.50 11.91
C ARG A 105 -17.43 -3.51 12.85
N PHE A 106 -16.23 -3.37 12.30
CA PHE A 106 -14.98 -3.37 13.06
C PHE A 106 -14.40 -1.97 13.10
N ASN A 107 -13.76 -1.60 14.21
CA ASN A 107 -13.07 -0.31 14.32
C ASN A 107 -11.74 -0.33 13.57
N ILE A 108 -11.03 -1.47 13.60
CA ILE A 108 -9.81 -1.70 12.83
C ILE A 108 -9.95 -2.98 12.03
N TYR A 109 -9.51 -2.98 10.77
CA TYR A 109 -9.47 -4.15 9.91
C TYR A 109 -8.05 -4.39 9.40
N CYS A 110 -7.49 -5.55 9.73
CA CYS A 110 -6.09 -5.90 9.49
C CYS A 110 -5.96 -7.01 8.43
N LYS A 111 -4.85 -6.98 7.69
CA LYS A 111 -4.38 -8.12 6.88
C LYS A 111 -3.09 -8.67 7.49
N ILE A 112 -3.13 -9.94 7.87
CA ILE A 112 -1.97 -10.66 8.39
C ILE A 112 -1.42 -11.67 7.39
N ARG A 113 -0.11 -11.88 7.42
CA ARG A 113 0.58 -12.97 6.71
C ARG A 113 1.27 -13.89 7.70
N SER A 114 1.11 -15.19 7.52
CA SER A 114 1.72 -16.22 8.37
C SER A 114 2.21 -17.41 7.55
N ARG A 115 2.94 -18.30 8.21
CA ARG A 115 3.55 -19.49 7.60
C ARG A 115 2.66 -20.74 7.68
N SER A 116 1.69 -20.72 8.59
CA SER A 116 0.79 -21.84 8.87
C SER A 116 -0.41 -21.35 9.69
N THR A 117 -1.42 -22.21 9.84
CA THR A 117 -2.56 -21.98 10.73
C THR A 117 -2.13 -21.77 12.17
N THR A 118 -1.18 -22.57 12.67
CA THR A 118 -0.62 -22.39 14.04
C THR A 118 0.08 -21.05 14.20
N HIS A 119 0.86 -20.63 13.20
CA HIS A 119 1.50 -19.31 13.23
C HIS A 119 0.45 -18.19 13.19
N ALA A 120 -0.60 -18.33 12.38
CA ALA A 120 -1.72 -17.38 12.34
C ALA A 120 -2.41 -17.25 13.70
N LYS A 121 -2.71 -18.37 14.35
CA LYS A 121 -3.29 -18.39 15.71
C LYS A 121 -2.45 -17.57 16.68
N ASN A 122 -1.14 -17.78 16.70
CA ASN A 122 -0.25 -17.05 17.60
C ASN A 122 -0.25 -15.55 17.32
N ILE A 123 -0.23 -15.14 16.04
CA ILE A 123 -0.31 -13.73 15.65
C ILE A 123 -1.64 -13.11 16.11
N ILE A 124 -2.76 -13.81 15.89
CA ILE A 124 -4.09 -13.32 16.29
C ILE A 124 -4.16 -13.18 17.81
N PHE A 125 -3.63 -14.14 18.57
CA PHE A 125 -3.61 -14.05 20.03
C PHE A 125 -2.75 -12.88 20.52
N SER A 126 -1.60 -12.63 19.89
CA SER A 126 -0.80 -11.42 20.20
C SER A 126 -1.51 -10.11 19.86
N ILE A 127 -2.45 -10.12 18.91
CA ILE A 127 -3.32 -8.97 18.63
C ILE A 127 -4.39 -8.83 19.71
N ASP A 128 -5.01 -9.94 20.13
CA ASP A 128 -6.05 -9.97 21.16
C ASP A 128 -5.52 -9.53 22.54
N GLU A 129 -4.25 -9.78 22.83
CA GLU A 129 -3.57 -9.33 24.06
C GLU A 129 -3.28 -7.82 24.10
N ILE A 130 -3.50 -7.09 23.00
CA ILE A 130 -3.31 -5.64 22.99
C ILE A 130 -4.40 -4.98 23.83
N ASP A 131 -3.99 -4.23 24.85
CA ASP A 131 -4.92 -3.48 25.69
C ASP A 131 -5.84 -2.57 24.85
N GLY A 132 -7.13 -2.66 25.13
CA GLY A 132 -8.19 -1.99 24.38
C GLY A 132 -8.87 -2.82 23.28
N VAL A 133 -8.26 -3.93 22.85
CA VAL A 133 -8.92 -4.89 21.96
C VAL A 133 -9.95 -5.67 22.78
N TYR A 134 -11.23 -5.46 22.46
CA TYR A 134 -12.34 -6.12 23.14
C TYR A 134 -12.61 -7.50 22.57
N ARG A 135 -12.60 -7.58 21.23
CA ARG A 135 -12.92 -8.79 20.49
C ARG A 135 -12.30 -8.70 19.11
N SER A 136 -11.83 -9.84 18.62
CA SER A 136 -11.44 -9.99 17.23
C SER A 136 -12.32 -11.02 16.51
N GLU A 137 -12.38 -10.89 15.19
CA GLU A 137 -12.95 -11.88 14.29
C GLU A 137 -12.00 -12.06 13.12
N SER A 138 -11.67 -13.32 12.79
CA SER A 138 -10.70 -13.62 11.74
C SER A 138 -11.33 -14.37 10.57
N MET A 139 -10.89 -14.05 9.37
CA MET A 139 -11.35 -14.61 8.10
C MET A 139 -10.13 -15.09 7.32
N ILE A 140 -10.11 -16.37 6.95
CA ILE A 140 -8.98 -16.95 6.21
C ILE A 140 -9.15 -16.60 4.73
N SER A 141 -8.08 -16.09 4.11
CA SER A 141 -8.02 -15.93 2.66
C SER A 141 -7.74 -17.28 2.02
N LEU A 142 -8.72 -17.83 1.32
CA LEU A 142 -8.56 -19.09 0.58
C LEU A 142 -7.74 -18.88 -0.70
N GLU A 143 -7.96 -17.75 -1.36
CA GLU A 143 -7.28 -17.37 -2.58
C GLU A 143 -7.16 -15.85 -2.68
N GLU A 144 -6.02 -15.36 -3.16
CA GLU A 144 -5.86 -13.96 -3.57
C GLU A 144 -5.86 -13.91 -5.10
N SER A 145 -7.05 -13.80 -5.70
CA SER A 145 -7.22 -13.83 -7.15
C SER A 145 -6.76 -12.54 -7.85
N ILE A 146 -6.69 -11.42 -7.10
CA ILE A 146 -6.24 -10.11 -7.61
C ILE A 146 -5.32 -9.47 -6.56
N SER A 147 -4.10 -9.11 -6.96
CA SER A 147 -3.09 -8.44 -6.13
C SER A 147 -2.30 -7.43 -6.96
N ASP A 148 -3.02 -6.55 -7.64
CA ASP A 148 -2.47 -5.61 -8.63
C ASP A 148 -2.48 -4.20 -8.06
N LYS A 149 -1.29 -3.73 -7.67
CA LYS A 149 -1.10 -2.38 -7.10
C LYS A 149 -0.94 -1.31 -8.17
N GLN A 150 -0.79 -1.68 -9.44
CA GLN A 150 -0.44 -0.79 -10.53
C GLN A 150 -1.65 -0.47 -11.44
N ARG A 151 -2.66 -1.35 -11.48
CA ARG A 151 -3.87 -1.18 -12.31
C ARG A 151 -4.51 0.19 -12.23
N LEU A 152 -4.74 0.69 -11.01
CA LEU A 152 -5.37 1.99 -10.80
C LEU A 152 -4.49 3.13 -11.31
N MET A 153 -3.16 3.01 -11.18
CA MET A 153 -2.23 4.01 -11.71
C MET A 153 -2.36 4.10 -13.23
N HIS A 154 -2.33 2.96 -13.92
CA HIS A 154 -2.50 2.93 -15.36
C HIS A 154 -3.85 3.49 -15.81
N SER A 155 -4.96 3.21 -15.10
CA SER A 155 -6.27 3.75 -15.48
C SER A 155 -6.34 5.28 -15.34
N ILE A 156 -5.78 5.84 -14.26
CA ILE A 156 -5.72 7.30 -14.04
C ILE A 156 -5.01 8.02 -15.20
N PHE A 157 -3.97 7.41 -15.78
CA PHE A 157 -3.24 8.00 -16.90
C PHE A 157 -3.91 7.74 -18.27
N THR A 158 -4.65 6.65 -18.41
CA THR A 158 -5.33 6.29 -19.67
C THR A 158 -6.61 7.11 -19.88
N ASP A 159 -7.40 7.36 -18.83
CA ASP A 159 -8.69 8.07 -18.91
C ASP A 159 -8.54 9.56 -19.29
N LYS A 160 -7.41 10.18 -18.96
CA LYS A 160 -7.12 11.57 -19.39
C LYS A 160 -7.01 11.73 -20.90
N ASN A 161 -6.67 10.66 -21.63
CA ASN A 161 -6.65 10.69 -23.10
C ASN A 161 -8.06 10.58 -23.74
N GLN A 162 -9.11 10.31 -22.95
CA GLN A 162 -10.49 10.22 -23.43
C GLN A 162 -11.36 11.43 -23.03
N SER A 163 -10.88 12.36 -22.21
CA SER A 163 -11.66 13.53 -21.76
C SER A 163 -11.63 14.73 -22.71
N ASN A 164 -11.20 14.55 -23.97
CA ASN A 164 -11.17 15.58 -25.02
C ASN A 164 -12.18 15.32 -26.14
N PHE A 165 -13.43 14.99 -25.78
CA PHE A 165 -14.58 15.07 -26.67
C PHE A 165 -15.76 15.71 -25.95
#